data_AF-A0A316ZMW3-F1
#
_entry.id   AF-A0A316ZMW3-F1
#
_cell.length_a   1.000
_cell.length_b   1.000
_cell.length_c   1.000
_cell.angle_alpha   90.00
_cell.angle_beta   90.00
_cell.angle_gamma   90.00
#
_symmetry.space_group_name_H-M   'P 1'
#
loop_
_entity.id
_entity.type
_entity.pdbx_description
1 polymer ?
#
loop_
_entity_poly.entity_id
_entity_poly.type
_entity_poly.pdbx_seq_one_letter_code
_entity_poly.pdbx_strand_id
1 'polypeptide(L)'
;MRSDGINAHDWQVIAEYIDVLRPLKQATKRLEGRGKSGAFGAIAEVILVFEYLLGVYEDRLQSYEDVIYDEHTESPEDHLAINLRAALVKAREYYNKLDLSPAYYAAIILHPRYKSYLDAAWADKPDWLESSNRKFQHLWAEYKSLPKPRLRPKVRHNDIDDAINSFIEPAGLTENEEDEYEAWKRSEPIASEGVDPIKYWVGLRDRYPSLSKFAIDMLSIPGSSCECERLFSELGDLLEPRRRSISPQLLAAIQCDRRWIRAGFGSGEVPVKEAISDEEMDAKYGVHKWDIS
;
A
#
# COMPACT_ATOMS: atom_id res chain seq x y z
N MET A 1 -19.00 17.52 48.58
CA MET A 1 -19.22 17.35 47.13
C MET A 1 -17.92 17.75 46.46
N ARG A 2 -17.26 16.85 45.71
CA ARG A 2 -15.98 17.19 45.07
C ARG A 2 -16.26 18.15 43.91
N SER A 3 -15.82 19.39 44.07
CA SER A 3 -15.88 20.48 43.09
C SER A 3 -14.81 20.39 42.00
N ASP A 4 -14.02 19.32 41.97
CA ASP A 4 -12.83 19.17 41.13
C ASP A 4 -13.05 18.19 39.96
N GLY A 5 -14.26 18.17 39.40
CA GLY A 5 -14.63 17.29 38.28
C GLY A 5 -14.69 18.03 36.94
N ILE A 6 -14.57 17.28 35.83
CA ILE A 6 -14.76 17.78 34.46
C ILE A 6 -16.12 18.47 34.36
N ASN A 7 -16.11 19.77 34.06
CA ASN A 7 -17.31 20.58 33.92
C ASN A 7 -17.88 20.47 32.48
N ALA A 8 -19.01 21.13 32.21
CA ALA A 8 -19.66 21.04 30.89
C ALA A 8 -18.80 21.60 29.75
N HIS A 9 -18.03 22.67 30.01
CA HIS A 9 -17.09 23.26 29.06
C HIS A 9 -15.94 22.31 28.75
N ASP A 10 -15.36 21.68 29.78
CA ASP A 10 -14.31 20.68 29.60
C ASP A 10 -14.79 19.49 28.73
N TRP A 11 -16.03 19.04 28.91
CA TRP A 11 -16.64 17.99 28.07
C TRP A 11 -16.83 18.44 26.63
N GLN A 12 -17.19 19.70 26.40
CA GLN A 12 -17.31 20.26 25.05
C GLN A 12 -15.93 20.30 24.36
N VAL A 13 -14.89 20.77 25.05
CA VAL A 13 -13.53 20.77 24.54
C VAL A 13 -13.07 19.35 24.18
N ILE A 14 -13.33 18.36 25.05
CA ILE A 14 -13.02 16.95 24.76
C ILE A 14 -13.74 16.46 23.50
N ALA A 15 -15.02 16.81 23.31
CA ALA A 15 -15.77 16.42 22.11
C ALA A 15 -15.13 17.01 20.84
N GLU A 16 -14.70 18.27 20.89
CA GLU A 16 -14.01 18.92 19.78
C GLU A 16 -12.69 18.24 19.43
N TYR A 17 -11.88 17.86 20.43
CA TYR A 17 -10.66 17.06 20.22
C TYR A 17 -10.94 15.69 19.62
N ILE A 18 -11.97 14.97 20.10
CA ILE A 18 -12.37 13.69 19.53
C ILE A 18 -12.70 13.84 18.04
N ASP A 19 -13.37 14.93 17.68
CA ASP A 19 -13.70 15.24 16.29
C ASP A 19 -12.46 15.60 15.46
N VAL A 20 -11.48 16.32 16.03
CA VAL A 20 -10.18 16.60 15.34
C VAL A 20 -9.39 15.31 15.11
N LEU A 21 -9.43 14.37 16.04
CA LEU A 21 -8.67 13.12 15.98
C LEU A 21 -9.35 12.05 15.11
N ARG A 22 -10.63 12.20 14.79
CA ARG A 22 -11.40 11.22 14.01
C ARG A 22 -10.80 10.94 12.62
N PRO A 23 -10.41 11.94 11.80
CA PRO A 23 -9.75 11.70 10.51
C PRO A 23 -8.44 10.93 10.65
N LEU A 24 -7.62 11.24 11.66
CA LEU A 24 -6.37 10.50 11.93
C LEU A 24 -6.66 9.04 12.25
N LYS A 25 -7.65 8.77 13.10
CA LYS A 25 -8.07 7.39 13.41
C LYS A 25 -8.52 6.64 12.16
N GLN A 26 -9.25 7.29 11.26
CA GLN A 26 -9.70 6.68 10.00
C GLN A 26 -8.51 6.42 9.05
N ALA A 27 -7.59 7.37 8.93
CA ALA A 27 -6.37 7.25 8.15
C ALA A 27 -5.48 6.09 8.64
N THR A 28 -5.22 6.01 9.95
CA THR A 28 -4.45 4.90 10.54
C THR A 28 -5.14 3.56 10.28
N LYS A 29 -6.45 3.47 10.50
CA LYS A 29 -7.22 2.25 10.22
C LYS A 29 -7.16 1.83 8.76
N ARG A 30 -7.12 2.80 7.83
CA ARG A 30 -7.01 2.54 6.40
C ARG A 30 -5.62 1.99 6.05
N LEU A 31 -4.57 2.61 6.55
CA LEU A 31 -3.17 2.24 6.25
C LEU A 31 -2.66 1.02 7.06
N GLU A 32 -3.33 0.67 8.16
CA GLU A 32 -3.06 -0.57 8.88
C GLU A 32 -3.90 -1.74 8.38
N GLY A 33 -4.81 -1.57 7.41
CA GLY A 33 -5.69 -2.65 6.97
C GLY A 33 -4.94 -3.83 6.35
N ARG A 34 -5.59 -5.01 6.25
CA ARG A 34 -5.04 -6.16 5.54
C ARG A 34 -5.37 -6.01 4.06
N GLY A 35 -4.37 -5.83 3.20
CA GLY A 35 -4.49 -5.66 1.76
C GLY A 35 -5.00 -6.88 0.97
N LYS A 36 -5.97 -7.63 1.51
CA LYS A 36 -6.49 -8.89 0.91
C LYS A 36 -7.08 -8.71 -0.50
N SER A 37 -7.38 -7.48 -0.90
CA SER A 37 -8.03 -7.15 -2.18
C SER A 37 -7.31 -6.02 -2.93
N GLY A 38 -6.03 -5.74 -2.60
CA GLY A 38 -5.33 -4.57 -3.15
C GLY A 38 -5.84 -3.22 -2.64
N ALA A 39 -6.70 -3.23 -1.63
CA ALA A 39 -7.21 -2.06 -0.91
C ALA A 39 -6.87 -2.21 0.58
N PHE A 40 -6.60 -1.09 1.24
CA PHE A 40 -6.19 -0.99 2.64
C PHE A 40 -4.75 -1.48 2.91
N GLY A 41 -3.91 -0.56 3.39
CA GLY A 41 -2.54 -0.85 3.81
C GLY A 41 -1.53 -1.00 2.68
N ALA A 42 -1.88 -0.53 1.47
CA ALA A 42 -0.97 -0.50 0.32
C ALA A 42 -0.25 0.86 0.24
N ILE A 43 1.00 0.86 -0.25
CA ILE A 43 1.77 2.10 -0.44
C ILE A 43 1.06 3.11 -1.35
N ALA A 44 0.27 2.65 -2.32
CA ALA A 44 -0.49 3.49 -3.25
C ALA A 44 -1.56 4.35 -2.56
N GLU A 45 -1.93 4.03 -1.31
CA GLU A 45 -2.90 4.80 -0.55
C GLU A 45 -2.26 5.89 0.31
N VAL A 46 -0.94 5.88 0.51
CA VAL A 46 -0.27 6.75 1.47
C VAL A 46 -0.43 8.22 1.09
N ILE A 47 -0.05 8.61 -0.13
CA ILE A 47 -0.23 10.01 -0.58
C ILE A 47 -1.71 10.39 -0.56
N LEU A 48 -2.63 9.52 -0.99
CA LEU A 48 -4.07 9.80 -0.97
C LEU A 48 -4.58 10.11 0.44
N VAL A 49 -4.11 9.34 1.43
CA VAL A 49 -4.48 9.53 2.83
C VAL A 49 -3.88 10.83 3.39
N PHE A 50 -2.65 11.18 3.02
CA PHE A 50 -2.05 12.46 3.41
C PHE A 50 -2.78 13.65 2.79
N GLU A 51 -3.09 13.61 1.49
CA GLU A 51 -3.87 14.65 0.79
C GLU A 51 -5.23 14.84 1.48
N TYR A 52 -5.92 13.74 1.81
CA TYR A 52 -7.16 13.79 2.59
C TYR A 52 -6.99 14.45 3.97
N LEU A 53 -5.97 14.04 4.73
CA LEU A 53 -5.73 14.58 6.08
C LEU A 53 -5.37 16.07 6.05
N LEU A 54 -4.52 16.48 5.12
CA LEU A 54 -4.14 17.88 4.93
C LEU A 54 -5.35 18.72 4.57
N GLY A 55 -6.15 18.30 3.58
CA GLY A 55 -7.36 19.01 3.19
C GLY A 55 -8.36 19.15 4.34
N VAL A 56 -8.66 18.08 5.07
CA VAL A 56 -9.58 18.13 6.21
C VAL A 56 -9.10 19.09 7.30
N TYR A 57 -7.80 19.15 7.56
CA TYR A 57 -7.25 20.02 8.59
C TYR A 57 -7.13 21.46 8.13
N GLU A 58 -6.83 21.71 6.85
CA GLU A 58 -6.81 23.04 6.24
C GLU A 58 -8.22 23.64 6.22
N ASP A 59 -9.21 22.90 5.72
CA ASP A 59 -10.63 23.31 5.72
C ASP A 59 -11.11 23.62 7.14
N ARG A 60 -10.74 22.78 8.10
CA ARG A 60 -11.12 23.00 9.50
C ARG A 60 -10.40 24.21 10.10
N LEU A 61 -9.14 24.45 9.74
CA LEU A 61 -8.41 25.61 10.22
C LEU A 61 -9.01 26.92 9.69
N GLN A 62 -9.53 26.92 8.46
CA GLN A 62 -10.19 28.08 7.89
C GLN A 62 -11.40 28.53 8.72
N SER A 63 -12.12 27.59 9.34
CA SER A 63 -13.25 27.92 10.23
C SER A 63 -12.85 28.70 11.50
N TYR A 64 -11.56 28.72 11.84
CA TYR A 64 -10.99 29.42 12.99
C TYR A 64 -10.32 30.75 12.64
N GLU A 65 -10.25 31.12 11.36
CA GLU A 65 -9.46 32.27 10.87
C GLU A 65 -10.11 33.62 11.21
N ASP A 66 -11.44 33.69 11.19
CA ASP A 66 -12.23 34.90 11.50
C ASP A 66 -12.69 34.99 12.96
N VAL A 67 -12.29 34.04 13.81
CA VAL A 67 -12.70 34.01 15.23
C VAL A 67 -11.84 34.97 16.03
N ILE A 68 -12.48 35.86 16.79
CA ILE A 68 -11.80 36.82 17.67
C ILE A 68 -11.69 36.22 19.08
N TYR A 69 -10.48 35.77 19.42
CA TYR A 69 -10.20 35.05 20.67
C TYR A 69 -9.98 35.97 21.89
N ASP A 70 -9.70 37.27 21.67
CA ASP A 70 -9.27 38.21 22.72
C ASP A 70 -10.29 39.34 23.02
N GLU A 71 -11.52 39.23 22.54
CA GLU A 71 -12.47 40.37 22.59
C GLU A 71 -13.12 40.55 23.96
N HIS A 72 -13.56 39.46 24.61
CA HIS A 72 -14.29 39.50 25.87
C HIS A 72 -14.03 38.23 26.71
N THR A 73 -14.43 38.23 27.99
CA THR A 73 -14.23 37.10 28.92
C THR A 73 -14.97 35.82 28.52
N GLU A 74 -15.90 35.90 27.56
CA GLU A 74 -16.65 34.78 26.98
C GLU A 74 -16.14 34.39 25.57
N SER A 75 -15.03 34.97 25.10
CA SER A 75 -14.43 34.61 23.81
C SER A 75 -14.03 33.13 23.80
N PRO A 76 -14.14 32.44 22.64
CA PRO A 76 -13.68 31.06 22.50
C PRO A 76 -12.20 30.94 22.86
N GLU A 77 -11.79 29.79 23.38
CA GLU A 77 -10.37 29.52 23.61
C GLU A 77 -9.65 29.23 22.27
N ASP A 78 -8.42 29.71 22.12
CA ASP A 78 -7.62 29.58 20.89
C ASP A 78 -6.81 28.27 20.80
N HIS A 79 -6.79 27.49 21.89
CA HIS A 79 -5.95 26.30 22.02
C HIS A 79 -6.14 25.31 20.88
N LEU A 80 -7.37 25.15 20.37
CA LEU A 80 -7.69 24.20 19.32
C LEU A 80 -7.14 24.65 17.96
N ALA A 81 -7.24 25.95 17.65
CA ALA A 81 -6.68 26.54 16.44
C ALA A 81 -5.15 26.47 16.46
N ILE A 82 -4.52 26.77 17.60
CA ILE A 82 -3.07 26.63 17.81
C ILE A 82 -2.63 25.17 17.59
N ASN A 83 -3.33 24.22 18.22
CA ASN A 83 -3.00 22.81 18.12
C ASN A 83 -3.21 22.26 16.70
N LEU A 84 -4.25 22.72 15.99
CA LEU A 84 -4.50 22.32 14.61
C LEU A 84 -3.41 22.85 13.67
N ARG A 85 -2.93 24.10 13.86
CA ARG A 85 -1.76 24.63 13.12
C ARG A 85 -0.51 23.79 13.37
N ALA A 86 -0.24 23.42 14.63
CA ALA A 86 0.89 22.56 14.96
C ALA A 86 0.75 21.16 14.32
N ALA A 87 -0.45 20.59 14.31
CA ALA A 87 -0.75 19.32 13.67
C ALA A 87 -0.54 19.39 12.14
N LEU A 88 -0.96 20.47 11.48
CA LEU A 88 -0.74 20.70 10.05
C LEU A 88 0.75 20.84 9.71
N VAL A 89 1.51 21.60 10.50
CA VAL A 89 2.97 21.72 10.33
C VAL A 89 3.60 20.33 10.40
N LYS A 90 3.20 19.51 11.38
CA LYS A 90 3.71 18.16 11.54
C LYS A 90 3.29 17.23 10.39
N ALA A 91 2.04 17.31 9.94
CA ALA A 91 1.53 16.52 8.82
C ALA A 91 2.30 16.83 7.53
N ARG A 92 2.54 18.12 7.24
CA ARG A 92 3.35 18.56 6.08
C ARG A 92 4.80 18.09 6.17
N GLU A 93 5.40 18.12 7.36
CA GLU A 93 6.76 17.57 7.57
C GLU A 93 6.84 16.09 7.15
N TYR A 94 5.85 15.28 7.52
CA TYR A 94 5.81 13.87 7.10
C TYR A 94 5.43 13.69 5.64
N TYR A 95 4.54 14.53 5.11
CA TYR A 95 4.19 14.51 3.70
C TYR A 95 5.42 14.75 2.81
N ASN A 96 6.25 15.73 3.17
CA ASN A 96 7.51 16.01 2.47
C ASN A 96 8.51 14.84 2.55
N LYS A 97 8.42 13.96 3.55
CA LYS A 97 9.27 12.75 3.62
C LYS A 97 8.90 11.72 2.58
N LEU A 98 7.70 11.78 1.99
CA LEU A 98 7.32 10.87 0.90
C LEU A 98 8.22 11.10 -0.34
N ASP A 99 8.76 12.32 -0.52
CA ASP A 99 9.70 12.62 -1.60
C ASP A 99 11.06 11.94 -1.48
N LEU A 100 11.38 11.36 -0.31
CA LEU A 100 12.62 10.61 -0.08
C LEU A 100 12.67 9.31 -0.89
N SER A 101 11.52 8.79 -1.32
CA SER A 101 11.45 7.58 -2.14
C SER A 101 10.49 7.76 -3.32
N PRO A 102 10.94 7.50 -4.57
CA PRO A 102 10.05 7.51 -5.72
C PRO A 102 8.95 6.46 -5.66
N ALA A 103 9.04 5.47 -4.75
CA ALA A 103 8.08 4.37 -4.65
C ALA A 103 6.65 4.86 -4.34
N TYR A 104 6.48 5.90 -3.52
CA TYR A 104 5.16 6.45 -3.22
C TYR A 104 4.48 7.02 -4.47
N TYR A 105 5.22 7.81 -5.24
CA TYR A 105 4.74 8.38 -6.50
C TYR A 105 4.47 7.27 -7.52
N ALA A 106 5.44 6.37 -7.72
CA ALA A 106 5.35 5.25 -8.66
C ALA A 106 4.12 4.37 -8.38
N ALA A 107 3.86 4.05 -7.11
CA ALA A 107 2.72 3.23 -6.73
C ALA A 107 1.38 3.87 -7.12
N ILE A 108 1.24 5.20 -7.01
CA ILE A 108 0.00 5.86 -7.44
C ILE A 108 -0.15 5.85 -8.95
N ILE A 109 0.88 6.25 -9.69
CA ILE A 109 0.77 6.37 -11.14
C ILE A 109 0.66 5.03 -11.84
N LEU A 110 1.18 3.95 -11.23
CA LEU A 110 1.00 2.56 -11.69
C LEU A 110 -0.31 1.94 -11.19
N HIS A 111 -1.05 2.59 -10.29
CA HIS A 111 -2.34 2.08 -9.84
C HIS A 111 -3.40 2.30 -10.92
N PRO A 112 -4.12 1.25 -11.38
CA PRO A 112 -5.00 1.35 -12.54
C PRO A 112 -6.19 2.31 -12.35
N ARG A 113 -6.59 2.55 -11.10
CA ARG A 113 -7.61 3.54 -10.72
C ARG A 113 -7.08 4.96 -10.50
N TYR A 114 -5.81 5.12 -10.13
CA TYR A 114 -5.25 6.40 -9.66
C TYR A 114 -4.19 6.99 -10.60
N LYS A 115 -3.99 6.38 -11.77
CA LYS A 115 -2.95 6.77 -12.74
C LYS A 115 -2.97 8.24 -13.20
N SER A 116 -4.10 8.92 -13.08
CA SER A 116 -4.27 10.36 -13.38
C SER A 116 -4.60 11.20 -12.15
N TYR A 117 -4.55 10.62 -10.95
CA TYR A 117 -4.94 11.30 -9.70
C TYR A 117 -4.02 12.48 -9.41
N LEU A 118 -2.70 12.27 -9.50
CA LEU A 118 -1.72 13.31 -9.17
C LEU A 118 -1.72 14.45 -10.18
N ASP A 119 -2.05 14.17 -11.44
CA ASP A 119 -2.21 15.21 -12.47
C ASP A 119 -3.33 16.19 -12.08
N ALA A 120 -4.38 15.72 -11.39
CA ALA A 120 -5.46 16.56 -10.87
C ALA A 120 -5.15 17.16 -9.49
N ALA A 121 -4.64 16.34 -8.56
CA ALA A 121 -4.37 16.78 -7.18
C ALA A 121 -3.24 17.82 -7.10
N TRP A 122 -2.27 17.77 -8.01
CA TRP A 122 -1.12 18.69 -8.07
C TRP A 122 -1.19 19.62 -9.28
N ALA A 123 -2.41 19.91 -9.78
CA ALA A 123 -2.61 20.80 -10.92
C ALA A 123 -2.03 22.21 -10.70
N ASP A 124 -1.98 22.67 -9.46
CA ASP A 124 -1.41 23.95 -9.02
C ASP A 124 0.11 23.87 -8.72
N LYS A 125 0.72 22.69 -8.81
CA LYS A 125 2.12 22.42 -8.41
C LYS A 125 2.89 21.70 -9.53
N PRO A 126 3.10 22.34 -10.70
CA PRO A 126 3.75 21.71 -11.85
C PRO A 126 5.19 21.24 -11.54
N ASP A 127 5.93 21.99 -10.72
CA ASP A 127 7.30 21.64 -10.31
C ASP A 127 7.36 20.30 -9.56
N TRP A 128 6.31 19.98 -8.78
CA TRP A 128 6.22 18.72 -8.03
C TRP A 128 6.00 17.54 -8.98
N LEU A 129 5.12 17.72 -9.97
CA LEU A 129 4.88 16.72 -11.01
C LEU A 129 6.13 16.48 -11.84
N GLU A 130 6.85 17.52 -12.26
CA GLU A 130 8.08 17.39 -13.04
C GLU A 130 9.17 16.66 -12.25
N SER A 131 9.44 17.10 -11.01
CA SER A 131 10.46 16.49 -10.16
C SER A 131 10.15 15.02 -9.85
N SER A 132 8.89 14.70 -9.55
CA SER A 132 8.46 13.33 -9.23
C SER A 132 8.48 12.43 -10.46
N ASN A 133 8.02 12.91 -11.62
CA ASN A 133 8.11 12.19 -12.89
C ASN A 133 9.56 11.88 -13.26
N ARG A 134 10.48 12.83 -13.07
CA ARG A 134 11.91 12.59 -13.33
C ARG A 134 12.46 11.46 -12.45
N LYS A 135 12.15 11.45 -11.15
CA LYS A 135 12.55 10.35 -10.24
C LYS A 135 11.92 9.01 -10.64
N PHE A 136 10.64 9.02 -11.03
CA PHE A 136 9.95 7.84 -11.55
C PHE A 136 10.60 7.28 -12.81
N GLN A 137 10.90 8.14 -13.79
CA GLN A 137 11.52 7.72 -15.05
C GLN A 137 12.90 7.13 -14.84
N HIS A 138 13.68 7.65 -13.88
CA HIS A 138 14.94 7.04 -13.47
C HIS A 138 14.74 5.62 -12.92
N LEU A 139 13.79 5.45 -11.99
CA LEU A 139 13.47 4.13 -11.43
C LEU A 139 12.96 3.17 -12.51
N TRP A 140 12.10 3.64 -13.41
CA TRP A 140 11.56 2.85 -14.52
C TRP A 140 12.66 2.41 -15.50
N ALA A 141 13.66 3.27 -15.77
CA ALA A 141 14.79 2.92 -16.63
C ALA A 141 15.58 1.71 -16.11
N GLU A 142 15.71 1.56 -14.79
CA GLU A 142 16.35 0.38 -14.19
C GLU A 142 15.58 -0.90 -14.55
N TYR A 143 14.24 -0.87 -14.49
CA TYR A 143 13.41 -2.02 -14.85
C TYR A 143 13.41 -2.34 -16.34
N LYS A 144 13.49 -1.33 -17.20
CA LYS A 144 13.65 -1.53 -18.65
C LYS A 144 14.95 -2.24 -19.01
N SER A 145 16.00 -2.01 -18.23
CA SER A 145 17.32 -2.63 -18.45
C SER A 145 17.37 -4.10 -18.02
N LEU A 146 16.41 -4.55 -17.21
CA LEU A 146 16.36 -5.93 -16.74
C LEU A 146 16.02 -6.89 -17.89
N PRO A 147 16.53 -8.14 -17.86
CA PRO A 147 16.13 -9.14 -18.84
C PRO A 147 14.61 -9.28 -18.87
N LYS A 148 14.03 -9.18 -20.08
CA LYS A 148 12.58 -9.32 -20.26
C LYS A 148 12.12 -10.64 -19.60
N PRO A 149 11.06 -10.61 -18.78
CA PRO A 149 10.48 -11.82 -18.23
C PRO A 149 10.21 -12.82 -19.37
N ARG A 150 10.63 -14.06 -19.20
CA ARG A 150 10.33 -15.11 -20.18
C ARG A 150 8.80 -15.26 -20.23
N LEU A 151 8.19 -14.80 -21.33
CA LEU A 151 6.79 -15.07 -21.60
C LEU A 151 6.60 -16.58 -21.64
N ARG A 152 5.47 -17.06 -21.11
CA ARG A 152 5.13 -18.49 -21.24
C ARG A 152 5.11 -18.78 -22.75
N PRO A 153 5.72 -19.89 -23.22
CA PRO A 153 5.63 -20.25 -24.62
C PRO A 153 4.15 -20.29 -25.00
N LYS A 154 3.75 -19.54 -26.03
CA LYS A 154 2.42 -19.69 -26.62
C LYS A 154 2.23 -21.17 -26.92
N VAL A 155 1.11 -21.74 -26.49
CA VAL A 155 0.77 -23.14 -26.77
C VAL A 155 0.87 -23.33 -28.28
N ARG A 156 1.61 -24.35 -28.73
CA ARG A 156 1.76 -24.63 -30.15
C ARG A 156 0.38 -24.86 -30.76
N HIS A 157 0.01 -23.99 -31.67
CA HIS A 157 -1.17 -24.10 -32.49
C HIS A 157 -0.89 -25.07 -33.66
N ASN A 158 -1.93 -25.67 -34.23
CA ASN A 158 -1.77 -26.51 -35.43
C ASN A 158 -1.49 -25.60 -36.66
N ASP A 159 -0.90 -26.13 -37.73
CA ASP A 159 -0.50 -25.35 -38.93
C ASP A 159 -1.62 -24.46 -39.52
N ILE A 160 -2.88 -24.86 -39.36
CA ILE A 160 -4.07 -24.09 -39.80
C ILE A 160 -4.26 -22.83 -38.97
N ASP A 161 -4.12 -22.94 -37.64
CA ASP A 161 -4.25 -21.81 -36.72
C ASP A 161 -3.11 -20.81 -36.93
N ASP A 162 -1.90 -21.27 -37.22
CA ASP A 162 -0.75 -20.42 -37.55
C ASP A 162 -0.97 -19.65 -38.87
N ALA A 163 -1.55 -20.31 -39.89
CA ALA A 163 -1.93 -19.66 -41.13
C ALA A 163 -3.01 -18.60 -40.91
N ILE A 164 -4.06 -18.90 -40.13
CA ILE A 164 -5.12 -17.93 -39.77
C ILE A 164 -4.52 -16.75 -39.01
N ASN A 165 -3.67 -17.00 -38.02
CA ASN A 165 -3.01 -15.95 -37.24
C ASN A 165 -2.13 -15.05 -38.11
N SER A 166 -1.47 -15.58 -39.15
CA SER A 166 -0.67 -14.77 -40.09
C SER A 166 -1.49 -13.78 -40.93
N PHE A 167 -2.78 -14.06 -41.14
CA PHE A 167 -3.71 -13.15 -41.82
C PHE A 167 -4.32 -12.10 -40.87
N ILE A 168 -4.47 -12.44 -39.59
CA ILE A 168 -4.99 -11.53 -38.56
C ILE A 168 -3.89 -10.57 -38.07
N GLU A 169 -2.69 -11.09 -37.86
CA GLU A 169 -1.49 -10.36 -37.44
C GLU A 169 -0.50 -10.33 -38.61
N PRO A 170 -0.64 -9.42 -39.59
CA PRO A 170 0.33 -9.31 -40.66
C PRO A 170 1.70 -9.02 -40.04
N ALA A 171 2.65 -9.93 -40.27
CA ALA A 171 4.04 -9.79 -39.87
C ALA A 171 4.59 -8.47 -40.44
N GLY A 172 4.70 -7.43 -39.60
CA GLY A 172 5.21 -6.14 -40.06
C GLY A 172 4.61 -4.88 -39.46
N LEU A 173 3.72 -4.94 -38.46
CA LEU A 173 3.62 -3.81 -37.54
C LEU A 173 4.79 -3.96 -36.57
N THR A 174 5.88 -3.30 -36.94
CA THR A 174 7.04 -2.97 -36.10
C THR A 174 6.64 -2.96 -34.64
N GLU A 175 7.39 -3.68 -33.80
CA GLU A 175 7.47 -3.36 -32.38
C GLU A 175 7.66 -1.84 -32.33
N ASN A 176 6.59 -1.09 -32.07
CA ASN A 176 6.76 0.30 -31.73
C ASN A 176 7.63 0.21 -30.48
N GLU A 177 8.85 0.71 -30.57
CA GLU A 177 9.74 1.00 -29.44
C GLU A 177 9.12 2.07 -28.51
N GLU A 178 7.80 2.16 -28.49
CA GLU A 178 7.07 2.96 -27.57
C GLU A 178 7.25 2.36 -26.18
N ASP A 179 7.68 3.21 -25.27
CA ASP A 179 7.87 2.87 -23.87
C ASP A 179 6.59 2.25 -23.29
N GLU A 180 6.69 1.05 -22.67
CA GLU A 180 5.53 0.31 -22.17
C GLU A 180 4.67 1.16 -21.24
N TYR A 181 5.27 2.05 -20.43
CA TYR A 181 4.52 2.93 -19.53
C TYR A 181 3.70 3.96 -20.29
N GLU A 182 4.27 4.60 -21.32
CA GLU A 182 3.55 5.57 -22.15
C GLU A 182 2.43 4.90 -22.95
N ALA A 183 2.71 3.71 -23.50
CA ALA A 183 1.70 2.89 -24.18
C ALA A 183 0.54 2.53 -23.25
N TRP A 184 0.83 2.05 -22.04
CA TRP A 184 -0.18 1.71 -21.04
C TRP A 184 -0.98 2.93 -20.57
N LYS A 185 -0.29 4.04 -20.26
CA LYS A 185 -0.93 5.26 -19.77
C LYS A 185 -1.92 5.82 -20.81
N ARG A 186 -1.58 5.75 -22.09
CA ARG A 186 -2.43 6.23 -23.20
C ARG A 186 -3.57 5.28 -23.57
N SER A 187 -3.32 3.97 -23.63
CA SER A 187 -4.24 3.02 -24.26
C SER A 187 -5.24 2.37 -23.31
N GLU A 188 -4.85 2.08 -22.07
CA GLU A 188 -5.73 1.41 -21.12
C GLU A 188 -6.70 2.42 -20.48
N PRO A 189 -7.97 2.08 -20.20
CA PRO A 189 -8.88 2.96 -19.49
C PRO A 189 -8.53 3.04 -17.99
N ILE A 190 -9.11 4.01 -17.28
CA ILE A 190 -9.08 4.03 -15.81
C ILE A 190 -9.96 2.89 -15.31
N ALA A 191 -9.41 2.05 -14.42
CA ALA A 191 -10.14 0.92 -13.87
C ALA A 191 -11.29 1.34 -12.94
N SER A 192 -12.27 0.45 -12.76
CA SER A 192 -13.39 0.66 -11.84
C SER A 192 -12.94 0.64 -10.37
N GLU A 193 -13.83 1.07 -9.48
CA GLU A 193 -13.62 0.95 -8.04
C GLU A 193 -13.56 -0.53 -7.61
N GLY A 194 -12.68 -0.83 -6.65
CA GLY A 194 -12.52 -2.19 -6.10
C GLY A 194 -11.65 -3.14 -6.92
N VAL A 195 -11.01 -2.65 -7.98
CA VAL A 195 -10.04 -3.44 -8.76
C VAL A 195 -8.79 -3.71 -7.92
N ASP A 196 -8.43 -4.99 -7.82
CA ASP A 196 -7.17 -5.45 -7.23
C ASP A 196 -6.01 -5.10 -8.19
N PRO A 197 -5.11 -4.17 -7.83
CA PRO A 197 -4.05 -3.70 -8.73
C PRO A 197 -3.06 -4.82 -9.09
N ILE A 198 -2.79 -5.74 -8.17
CA ILE A 198 -1.86 -6.84 -8.42
C ILE A 198 -2.46 -7.81 -9.44
N LYS A 199 -3.74 -8.16 -9.29
CA LYS A 199 -4.43 -9.02 -10.28
C LYS A 199 -4.54 -8.34 -11.64
N TYR A 200 -4.79 -7.04 -11.67
CA TYR A 200 -4.79 -6.24 -12.90
C TYR A 200 -3.45 -6.36 -13.64
N TRP A 201 -2.34 -6.10 -12.97
CA TRP A 201 -1.01 -6.20 -13.58
C TRP A 201 -0.61 -7.63 -13.92
N VAL A 202 -1.05 -8.63 -13.15
CA VAL A 202 -0.88 -10.04 -13.51
C VAL A 202 -1.57 -10.38 -14.83
N GLY A 203 -2.77 -9.85 -15.07
CA GLY A 203 -3.50 -10.03 -16.33
C GLY A 203 -2.86 -9.35 -17.53
N LEU A 204 -2.05 -8.31 -17.30
CA LEU A 204 -1.38 -7.54 -18.35
C LEU A 204 0.07 -7.96 -18.62
N ARG A 205 0.58 -8.98 -17.93
CA ARG A 205 1.98 -9.44 -18.08
C ARG A 205 2.38 -9.80 -19.51
N ASP A 206 1.46 -10.33 -20.30
CA ASP A 206 1.76 -10.72 -21.69
C ASP A 206 1.86 -9.51 -22.62
N ARG A 207 1.15 -8.42 -22.31
CA ARG A 207 1.14 -7.17 -23.09
C ARG A 207 2.24 -6.20 -22.65
N TYR A 208 2.48 -6.10 -21.35
CA TYR A 208 3.46 -5.18 -20.75
C TYR A 208 4.35 -5.93 -19.75
N PRO A 209 5.27 -6.79 -20.23
CA PRO A 209 6.02 -7.70 -19.37
C PRO A 209 6.93 -6.98 -18.37
N SER A 210 7.65 -5.95 -18.81
CA SER A 210 8.58 -5.21 -17.95
C SER A 210 7.82 -4.28 -16.99
N LEU A 211 6.78 -3.60 -17.49
CA LEU A 211 5.99 -2.68 -16.69
C LEU A 211 5.16 -3.43 -15.63
N SER A 212 4.59 -4.60 -15.98
CA SER A 212 3.83 -5.41 -15.02
C SER A 212 4.72 -5.88 -13.87
N LYS A 213 5.98 -6.23 -14.14
CA LYS A 213 6.95 -6.55 -13.08
C LYS A 213 7.18 -5.33 -12.18
N PHE A 214 7.49 -4.17 -12.77
CA PHE A 214 7.73 -2.95 -12.02
C PHE A 214 6.53 -2.54 -11.16
N ALA A 215 5.32 -2.58 -11.73
CA ALA A 215 4.10 -2.24 -11.03
C ALA A 215 3.80 -3.19 -9.88
N ILE A 216 4.00 -4.50 -10.05
CA ILE A 216 3.80 -5.48 -8.97
C ILE A 216 4.81 -5.24 -7.84
N ASP A 217 6.08 -4.98 -8.17
CA ASP A 217 7.12 -4.72 -7.17
C ASP A 217 6.81 -3.45 -6.37
N MET A 218 6.31 -2.38 -7.02
CA MET A 218 5.91 -1.15 -6.33
C MET A 218 4.62 -1.31 -5.52
N LEU A 219 3.57 -1.88 -6.12
CA LEU A 219 2.23 -1.98 -5.51
C LEU A 219 2.15 -3.02 -4.39
N SER A 220 3.09 -3.95 -4.32
CA SER A 220 3.18 -4.94 -3.24
C SER A 220 3.86 -4.42 -1.97
N ILE A 221 4.43 -3.20 -2.00
CA ILE A 221 5.02 -2.58 -0.82
C ILE A 221 3.89 -2.25 0.18
N PRO A 222 3.99 -2.70 1.44
CA PRO A 222 3.01 -2.34 2.46
C PRO A 222 3.15 -0.85 2.82
N GLY A 223 2.01 -0.18 3.03
CA GLY A 223 1.96 1.22 3.43
C GLY A 223 2.33 1.46 4.90
N SER A 224 2.43 0.42 5.73
CA SER A 224 2.80 0.51 7.14
C SER A 224 3.50 -0.75 7.66
N SER A 225 4.21 -0.62 8.79
CA SER A 225 4.80 -1.74 9.55
C SER A 225 3.76 -2.57 10.30
N CYS A 226 2.49 -2.20 10.28
CA CYS A 226 1.44 -2.85 11.06
C CYS A 226 1.23 -4.32 10.66
N GLU A 227 1.55 -4.73 9.43
CA GLU A 227 1.57 -6.14 9.06
C GLU A 227 2.63 -6.94 9.83
N CYS A 228 3.82 -6.36 10.01
CA CYS A 228 4.90 -6.93 10.79
C CYS A 228 4.55 -6.94 12.29
N GLU A 229 4.02 -5.84 12.83
CA GLU A 229 3.60 -5.76 14.24
C GLU A 229 2.53 -6.79 14.58
N ARG A 230 1.57 -7.02 13.68
CA ARG A 230 0.58 -8.09 13.84
C ARG A 230 1.18 -9.46 13.73
N LEU A 231 2.14 -9.67 12.81
CA LEU A 231 2.90 -10.92 12.74
C LEU A 231 3.63 -11.17 14.07
N PHE A 232 4.29 -10.16 14.63
CA PHE A 232 4.98 -10.27 15.92
C PHE A 232 4.02 -10.48 17.09
N SER A 233 2.84 -9.88 17.05
CA SER A 233 1.80 -10.11 18.07
C SER A 233 1.26 -11.54 17.98
N GLU A 234 0.93 -12.02 16.78
CA GLU A 234 0.52 -13.42 16.53
C GLU A 234 1.61 -14.42 16.94
N LEU A 235 2.90 -14.03 16.80
CA LEU A 235 4.04 -14.80 17.25
C LEU A 235 4.24 -14.76 18.77
N GLY A 236 3.99 -13.62 19.41
CA GLY A 236 4.03 -13.46 20.87
C GLY A 236 3.07 -14.42 21.57
N ASP A 237 1.85 -14.54 21.05
CA ASP A 237 0.86 -15.52 21.54
C ASP A 237 1.34 -16.97 21.35
N LEU A 238 2.04 -17.27 20.25
CA LEU A 238 2.58 -18.61 19.99
C LEU A 238 3.76 -18.95 20.93
N LEU A 239 4.52 -17.94 21.34
CA LEU A 239 5.69 -18.04 22.21
C LEU A 239 5.36 -17.91 23.71
N GLU A 240 4.07 -18.02 24.08
CA GLU A 240 3.63 -18.08 25.47
C GLU A 240 4.52 -19.01 26.33
N PRO A 241 4.66 -18.78 27.65
CA PRO A 241 5.75 -19.32 28.48
C PRO A 241 6.03 -20.82 28.41
N ARG A 242 5.06 -21.63 27.95
CA ARG A 242 5.15 -23.09 27.78
C ARG A 242 5.82 -23.54 26.47
N ARG A 243 6.08 -22.65 25.50
CA ARG A 243 6.64 -22.97 24.16
C ARG A 243 7.97 -22.26 23.85
N ARG A 244 8.78 -21.98 24.88
CA ARG A 244 10.09 -21.28 24.76
C ARG A 244 11.19 -22.07 24.04
N SER A 245 10.92 -23.31 23.60
CA SER A 245 11.91 -24.19 22.95
C SER A 245 11.84 -24.18 21.42
N ILE A 246 10.91 -23.43 20.82
CA ILE A 246 10.77 -23.39 19.35
C ILE A 246 11.93 -22.61 18.74
N SER A 247 12.63 -23.20 17.76
CA SER A 247 13.69 -22.52 17.04
C SER A 247 13.17 -21.40 16.13
N PRO A 248 13.95 -20.33 15.88
CA PRO A 248 13.54 -19.24 14.98
C PRO A 248 13.16 -19.73 13.57
N GLN A 249 13.85 -20.74 13.06
CA GLN A 249 13.62 -21.33 11.74
C GLN A 249 12.26 -22.03 11.68
N LEU A 250 11.95 -22.82 12.71
CA LEU A 250 10.69 -23.52 12.83
C LEU A 250 9.52 -22.55 12.99
N LEU A 251 9.74 -21.49 13.77
CA LEU A 251 8.79 -20.41 13.94
C LEU A 251 8.46 -19.72 12.61
N ALA A 252 9.49 -19.43 11.80
CA ALA A 252 9.32 -18.85 10.47
C ALA A 252 8.55 -19.79 9.54
N ALA A 253 8.90 -21.09 9.52
CA ALA A 253 8.21 -22.10 8.71
C ALA A 253 6.71 -22.22 9.08
N ILE A 254 6.38 -22.30 10.37
CA ILE A 254 4.99 -22.33 10.86
C ILE A 254 4.22 -21.09 10.40
N GLN A 255 4.84 -19.91 10.43
CA GLN A 255 4.18 -18.69 9.95
C GLN A 255 3.96 -18.69 8.43
N CYS A 256 4.95 -19.15 7.65
CA CYS A 256 4.80 -19.30 6.20
C CYS A 256 3.64 -20.25 5.87
N ASP A 257 3.59 -21.43 6.48
CA ASP A 257 2.52 -22.41 6.28
C ASP A 257 1.16 -21.84 6.66
N ARG A 258 1.04 -21.18 7.82
CA ARG A 258 -0.21 -20.54 8.24
C ARG A 258 -0.66 -19.47 7.24
N ARG A 259 0.27 -18.67 6.69
CA ARG A 259 -0.03 -17.64 5.70
C ARG A 259 -0.47 -18.26 4.38
N TRP A 260 0.20 -19.30 3.91
CA TRP A 260 -0.14 -20.03 2.69
C TRP A 260 -1.51 -20.71 2.79
N ILE A 261 -1.80 -21.40 3.89
CA ILE A 261 -3.11 -22.01 4.15
C ILE A 261 -4.21 -20.94 4.15
N ARG A 262 -4.00 -19.81 4.86
CA ARG A 262 -4.96 -18.68 4.85
C ARG A 262 -5.16 -18.07 3.47
N ALA A 263 -4.16 -18.14 2.60
CA ALA A 263 -4.21 -17.68 1.21
C ALA A 263 -4.77 -18.74 0.24
N GLY A 264 -5.15 -19.92 0.74
CA GLY A 264 -5.74 -21.00 -0.06
C GLY A 264 -4.71 -21.90 -0.76
N PHE A 265 -3.43 -21.81 -0.40
CA PHE A 265 -2.38 -22.69 -0.88
C PHE A 265 -2.20 -23.86 0.09
N GLY A 266 -2.50 -25.08 -0.37
CA GLY A 266 -2.34 -26.34 0.37
C GLY A 266 -3.56 -27.26 0.28
N SER A 267 -3.32 -28.53 -0.08
CA SER A 267 -4.33 -29.58 -0.09
C SER A 267 -4.38 -30.28 1.27
N GLY A 268 -5.49 -30.15 1.99
CA GLY A 268 -5.80 -31.04 3.12
C GLY A 268 -6.24 -30.29 4.37
N GLU A 269 -7.35 -30.75 4.95
CA GLU A 269 -7.65 -30.54 6.35
C GLU A 269 -6.38 -30.81 7.15
N VAL A 270 -5.82 -29.79 7.81
CA VAL A 270 -4.85 -30.03 8.87
C VAL A 270 -5.63 -30.80 9.93
N PRO A 271 -5.31 -32.07 10.23
CA PRO A 271 -5.98 -32.77 11.31
C PRO A 271 -5.70 -31.95 12.56
N VAL A 272 -6.74 -31.31 13.09
CA VAL A 272 -6.70 -30.69 14.40
C VAL A 272 -6.62 -31.85 15.38
N LYS A 273 -5.40 -32.34 15.62
CA LYS A 273 -4.90 -33.17 16.73
C LYS A 273 -3.78 -34.05 16.23
N GLU A 274 -2.56 -33.55 16.34
CA GLU A 274 -1.49 -34.18 17.11
C GLU A 274 -0.36 -33.15 17.18
N ALA A 275 0.22 -32.98 18.36
CA ALA A 275 1.35 -32.07 18.54
C ALA A 275 2.55 -32.69 17.85
N ILE A 276 2.77 -32.34 16.58
CA ILE A 276 3.95 -32.76 15.82
C ILE A 276 5.17 -32.16 16.52
N SER A 277 6.14 -33.00 16.87
CA SER A 277 7.36 -32.57 17.54
C SER A 277 8.29 -31.83 16.58
N ASP A 278 9.22 -31.04 17.12
CA ASP A 278 10.22 -30.32 16.33
C ASP A 278 11.06 -31.29 15.46
N GLU A 279 11.31 -32.51 15.95
CA GLU A 279 12.03 -33.59 15.24
C GLU A 279 11.22 -34.16 14.07
N GLU A 280 9.90 -34.30 14.23
CA GLU A 280 9.01 -34.79 13.18
C GLU A 280 8.81 -33.76 12.06
N MET A 281 8.76 -32.47 12.40
CA MET A 281 8.74 -31.40 11.40
C MET A 281 10.05 -31.30 10.63
N ASP A 282 11.20 -31.40 11.31
CA ASP A 282 12.51 -31.36 10.66
C ASP A 282 12.71 -32.56 9.72
N ALA A 283 12.24 -33.75 10.11
CA ALA A 283 12.23 -34.94 9.26
C ALA A 283 11.30 -34.81 8.04
N LYS A 284 10.14 -34.17 8.19
CA LYS A 284 9.12 -34.05 7.13
C LYS A 284 9.44 -32.99 6.10
N TYR A 285 10.00 -31.86 6.52
CA TYR A 285 10.25 -30.70 5.65
C TYR A 285 11.75 -30.44 5.38
N GLY A 286 12.64 -31.23 5.99
CA GLY A 286 14.08 -31.14 5.77
C GLY A 286 14.65 -29.79 6.17
N VAL A 287 14.17 -29.20 7.26
CA VAL A 287 14.43 -27.81 7.68
C VAL A 287 15.93 -27.61 7.98
N HIS A 288 16.63 -28.62 8.48
CA HIS A 288 18.09 -28.64 8.67
C HIS A 288 18.91 -28.47 7.37
N LYS A 289 18.32 -28.64 6.17
CA LYS A 289 19.02 -28.41 4.89
C LYS A 289 18.92 -26.97 4.40
N TRP A 290 18.21 -26.11 5.13
CA TRP A 290 18.01 -24.71 4.78
C TRP A 290 19.14 -23.80 5.28
N ASP A 291 20.17 -24.36 5.91
CA ASP A 291 21.42 -23.66 6.18
C ASP A 291 22.12 -23.35 4.86
N ILE A 292 21.89 -22.12 4.37
CA ILE A 292 22.68 -21.51 3.29
C ILE A 292 23.86 -20.82 3.96
N SER A 293 25.06 -21.20 3.52
CA SER A 293 26.36 -20.58 3.81
C SER A 293 26.36 -19.06 3.63
#